data_AF-A0A6H9HK54-F1
#
_entry.id   AF-A0A6H9HK54-F1
#
_cell.length_a   1.000
_cell.length_b   1.000
_cell.length_c   1.000
_cell.angle_alpha   90.00
_cell.angle_beta   90.00
_cell.angle_gamma   90.00
#
_symmetry.space_group_name_H-M   'P 1'
#
loop_
_entity.id
_entity.type
_entity.pdbx_description
1 polymer ?
#
loop_
_entity_poly.entity_id
_entity_poly.type
_entity_poly.pdbx_seq_one_letter_code
_entity_poly.pdbx_strand_id
1 'polypeptide(L)'
;MKDTTRDTKALERELEEELHSTGYGTYILVWLGLIGLTAITVTVAGLNLGSFALIAALIIATVKSALVVNYFMHIKFDTPIFKIFVTICIIVVLTIFIITFFDYLYREPLI
;
A
#
# COMPACT_ATOMS: atom_id res chain seq x y z
N MET A 1 6.28 -36.04 39.28
CA MET A 1 7.21 -34.90 39.16
C MET A 1 7.96 -34.81 37.82
N LYS A 2 8.04 -35.88 37.00
CA LYS A 2 8.71 -35.88 35.67
C LYS A 2 7.79 -35.44 34.50
N ASP A 3 6.52 -35.21 34.82
CA ASP A 3 5.41 -34.99 33.88
C ASP A 3 5.31 -33.52 33.45
N THR A 4 5.36 -32.59 34.41
CA THR A 4 5.32 -31.13 34.19
C THR A 4 6.44 -30.60 33.27
N THR A 5 7.61 -31.25 33.25
CA THR A 5 8.74 -30.89 32.38
C THR A 5 8.57 -31.36 30.94
N ARG A 6 7.73 -32.38 30.69
CA ARG A 6 7.42 -32.84 29.33
C ARG A 6 6.39 -31.93 28.67
N ASP A 7 5.41 -31.46 29.44
CA ASP A 7 4.41 -30.49 28.96
C ASP A 7 5.02 -29.13 28.65
N THR A 8 5.96 -28.63 29.47
CA THR A 8 6.65 -27.36 29.18
C THR A 8 7.47 -27.44 27.90
N LYS A 9 8.19 -28.54 27.66
CA LYS A 9 8.95 -28.74 26.42
C LYS A 9 8.09 -28.99 25.19
N ALA A 10 6.86 -29.48 25.37
CA ALA A 10 5.89 -29.62 24.29
C ALA A 10 5.33 -28.24 23.92
N LEU A 11 4.96 -27.44 24.92
CA LEU A 11 4.46 -26.07 24.74
C LEU A 11 5.53 -25.15 24.10
N GLU A 12 6.80 -25.29 24.50
CA GLU A 12 7.92 -24.53 23.92
C GLU A 12 8.11 -24.85 22.43
N ARG A 13 7.93 -26.11 22.00
CA ARG A 13 8.05 -26.51 20.59
C ARG A 13 6.87 -26.05 19.74
N GLU A 14 5.66 -26.09 20.30
CA GLU A 14 4.47 -25.55 19.62
C GLU A 14 4.56 -24.03 19.45
N LEU A 15 5.14 -23.32 20.43
CA LEU A 15 5.40 -21.87 20.35
C LEU A 15 6.51 -21.55 19.34
N GLU A 16 7.58 -22.35 19.27
CA GLU A 16 8.65 -22.20 18.26
C GLU A 16 8.16 -22.47 16.82
N GLU A 17 7.26 -23.45 16.61
CA GLU A 17 6.68 -23.74 15.29
C GLU A 17 5.70 -22.64 14.81
N GLU A 18 4.86 -22.10 15.71
CA GLU A 18 3.98 -20.97 15.41
C GLU A 18 4.76 -19.68 15.07
N LEU A 19 5.89 -19.42 15.74
CA LEU A 19 6.69 -18.21 15.52
C LEU A 19 7.27 -18.10 14.10
N HIS A 20 7.50 -19.24 13.42
CA HIS A 20 8.10 -19.29 12.09
C HIS A 20 7.08 -19.27 10.93
N SER A 21 5.77 -19.35 11.21
CA SER A 21 4.71 -19.46 10.18
C SER A 21 4.17 -18.11 9.68
N THR A 22 4.75 -16.97 10.07
CA THR A 22 4.32 -15.65 9.57
C THR A 22 5.29 -15.14 8.52
N GLY A 23 4.96 -15.39 7.25
CA GLY A 23 5.80 -15.11 6.09
C GLY A 23 6.08 -13.61 5.87
N TYR A 24 7.13 -13.09 6.51
CA TYR A 24 7.70 -11.76 6.25
C TYR A 24 8.14 -11.54 4.79
N GLY A 25 8.35 -12.62 4.03
CA GLY A 25 8.78 -12.56 2.63
C GLY A 25 7.81 -11.82 1.70
N THR A 26 6.50 -11.86 1.97
CA THR A 26 5.52 -11.14 1.15
C THR A 26 5.68 -9.63 1.28
N TYR A 27 5.93 -9.12 2.50
CA TYR A 27 6.15 -7.70 2.75
C TYR A 27 7.44 -7.20 2.09
N ILE A 28 8.49 -8.02 2.06
CA ILE A 28 9.77 -7.67 1.42
C ILE A 28 9.64 -7.53 -0.11
N LEU A 29 8.86 -8.41 -0.76
CA LEU A 29 8.60 -8.34 -2.21
C LEU A 29 7.80 -7.09 -2.58
N VAL A 30 6.81 -6.73 -1.77
CA VAL A 30 5.99 -5.54 -1.97
C VAL A 30 6.82 -4.28 -1.76
N TRP A 31 7.66 -4.25 -0.71
CA TRP A 31 8.59 -3.17 -0.46
C TRP A 31 9.53 -2.94 -1.65
N LEU A 32 10.07 -4.02 -2.23
CA LEU A 32 10.92 -3.94 -3.43
C LEU A 32 10.15 -3.40 -4.64
N GLY A 33 8.89 -3.83 -4.83
CA GLY A 33 7.99 -3.31 -5.86
C GLY A 33 7.70 -1.82 -5.70
N LEU A 34 7.50 -1.34 -4.47
CA LEU A 34 7.26 0.08 -4.18
C LEU A 34 8.49 0.94 -4.46
N ILE A 35 9.70 0.46 -4.14
CA ILE A 35 10.94 1.14 -4.48
C ILE A 35 11.12 1.19 -6.00
N GLY A 36 10.89 0.08 -6.70
CA GLY A 36 10.94 0.03 -8.16
C GLY A 36 9.98 1.03 -8.82
N LEU A 37 8.71 1.04 -8.39
CA LEU A 37 7.72 1.99 -8.89
C LEU A 37 8.13 3.45 -8.63
N THR A 38 8.68 3.74 -7.45
CA THR A 38 9.12 5.09 -7.10
C THR A 38 10.30 5.55 -7.96
N ALA A 39 11.28 4.66 -8.20
CA ALA A 39 12.41 4.96 -9.08
C ALA A 39 11.95 5.25 -10.51
N ILE A 40 10.97 4.49 -11.00
CA ILE A 40 10.35 4.73 -12.32
C ILE A 40 9.66 6.10 -12.33
N THR A 41 8.87 6.44 -11.30
CA THR A 41 8.21 7.76 -11.24
C THR A 41 9.19 8.92 -11.24
N VAL A 42 10.25 8.85 -10.43
CA VAL A 42 11.27 9.90 -10.36
C VAL A 42 12.01 10.05 -11.69
N THR A 43 12.29 8.94 -12.37
CA THR A 43 12.93 8.95 -13.68
C THR A 43 12.01 9.57 -14.73
N VAL A 44 10.74 9.15 -14.77
CA VAL A 44 9.75 9.70 -15.71
C VAL A 44 9.46 11.17 -15.44
N ALA A 45 9.43 11.60 -14.19
CA ALA A 45 9.27 13.00 -13.81
C ALA A 45 10.51 13.85 -14.12
N GLY A 46 11.70 13.26 -14.06
CA GLY A 46 12.97 13.92 -14.41
C GLY A 46 13.19 14.07 -15.92
N LEU A 47 12.57 13.22 -16.74
CA LEU A 47 12.50 13.41 -18.18
C LEU A 47 11.46 14.49 -18.48
N ASN A 48 11.90 15.65 -18.98
CA ASN A 48 11.08 16.84 -19.29
C ASN A 48 10.02 16.57 -20.38
N LEU A 49 9.00 15.77 -20.07
CA LEU A 49 7.88 15.41 -20.95
C LEU A 49 6.70 16.40 -20.84
N GLY A 50 6.90 17.56 -20.21
CA GLY A 50 5.87 18.58 -20.04
C GLY A 50 4.62 18.03 -19.34
N SER A 51 3.43 18.31 -19.88
CA SER A 51 2.14 17.87 -19.32
C SER A 51 1.97 16.34 -19.25
N PHE A 52 2.67 15.56 -20.09
CA PHE A 52 2.59 14.10 -20.04
C PHE A 52 3.25 13.50 -18.79
N ALA A 53 4.23 14.19 -18.21
CA ALA A 53 4.86 13.76 -16.97
C ALA A 53 3.87 13.72 -15.80
N LEU A 54 2.92 14.67 -15.77
CA LEU A 54 1.90 14.76 -14.72
C LEU A 54 0.92 13.57 -14.80
N ILE A 55 0.44 13.26 -16.01
CA ILE A 55 -0.45 12.12 -16.26
C ILE A 55 0.25 10.80 -15.91
N ALA A 56 1.51 10.64 -16.32
CA ALA A 56 2.30 9.45 -16.00
C ALA A 56 2.54 9.30 -14.49
N ALA A 57 2.86 10.40 -13.78
CA ALA A 57 3.05 10.40 -12.34
C ALA A 57 1.77 9.99 -11.59
N LEU A 58 0.60 10.46 -12.05
CA LEU A 58 -0.70 10.09 -11.48
C LEU A 58 -1.00 8.59 -11.65
N ILE A 59 -0.80 8.03 -12.84
CA ILE A 59 -1.02 6.61 -13.10
C ILE A 59 -0.12 5.76 -12.19
N ILE A 60 1.16 6.09 -12.09
CA ILE A 60 2.10 5.33 -11.27
C ILE A 60 1.74 5.47 -9.77
N ALA A 61 1.31 6.67 -9.33
CA ALA A 61 0.83 6.87 -7.97
C ALA A 61 -0.40 6.01 -7.66
N THR A 62 -1.35 5.85 -8.59
CA THR A 62 -2.51 4.96 -8.42
C THR A 62 -2.07 3.50 -8.26
N VAL A 63 -1.17 3.01 -9.12
CA VAL A 63 -0.65 1.63 -9.03
C VAL A 63 0.09 1.41 -7.71
N LYS A 64 0.90 2.37 -7.29
CA LYS A 64 1.62 2.33 -6.00
C LYS A 64 0.63 2.20 -4.84
N SER A 65 -0.39 3.04 -4.80
CA SER A 65 -1.43 3.00 -3.76
C SER A 65 -2.25 1.70 -3.78
N ALA A 66 -2.56 1.16 -4.96
CA ALA A 66 -3.24 -0.13 -5.09
C ALA A 66 -2.39 -1.28 -4.51
N LEU A 67 -1.08 -1.27 -4.76
CA LEU A 67 -0.15 -2.25 -4.18
C LEU A 67 -0.12 -2.15 -2.65
N VAL A 68 -0.06 -0.93 -2.10
CA VAL A 68 -0.08 -0.69 -0.65
C VAL A 68 -1.39 -1.20 -0.03
N VAL A 69 -2.54 -0.85 -0.61
CA VAL A 69 -3.85 -1.27 -0.09
C VAL A 69 -4.05 -2.78 -0.17
N ASN A 70 -3.56 -3.45 -1.22
CA ASN A 70 -3.75 -4.88 -1.38
C ASN A 70 -2.82 -5.73 -0.48
N TYR A 71 -1.64 -5.21 -0.14
CA TYR A 71 -0.60 -5.98 0.58
C TYR A 71 -0.29 -5.48 1.99
N PHE A 72 -0.16 -4.17 2.22
CA PHE A 72 0.08 -3.62 3.56
C PHE A 72 -1.23 -3.52 4.37
N MET A 73 -2.35 -3.31 3.69
CA MET A 73 -3.67 -3.52 4.26
C MET A 73 -4.04 -4.98 4.05
N HIS A 74 -3.77 -5.79 5.06
CA HIS A 74 -4.03 -7.21 5.08
C HIS A 74 -5.56 -7.51 5.03
N ILE A 75 -6.21 -7.25 3.88
CA ILE A 75 -7.66 -7.43 3.66
C ILE A 75 -8.09 -8.90 3.74
N LYS A 76 -7.14 -9.84 3.75
CA LYS A 76 -7.47 -11.24 3.91
C LYS A 76 -7.69 -11.69 5.36
N PHE A 77 -7.33 -10.88 6.37
CA PHE A 77 -7.23 -11.45 7.73
C PHE A 77 -7.59 -10.57 8.92
N ASP A 78 -7.84 -9.26 8.83
CA ASP A 78 -8.34 -8.57 10.03
C ASP A 78 -9.28 -7.38 9.84
N THR A 79 -10.30 -7.40 10.69
CA THR A 79 -11.35 -6.42 11.03
C THR A 79 -12.01 -5.59 9.90
N PRO A 80 -13.36 -5.66 9.74
CA PRO A 80 -14.12 -4.92 8.72
C PRO A 80 -14.03 -3.39 8.83
N ILE A 81 -13.52 -2.88 9.96
CA ILE A 81 -13.25 -1.47 10.24
C ILE A 81 -12.20 -0.90 9.27
N PHE A 82 -11.12 -1.63 8.97
CA PHE A 82 -10.10 -1.16 8.04
C PHE A 82 -10.67 -0.98 6.63
N LYS A 83 -11.55 -1.88 6.19
CA LYS A 83 -12.21 -1.77 4.88
C LYS A 83 -13.09 -0.52 4.77
N ILE A 84 -13.79 -0.15 5.85
CA ILE A 84 -14.60 1.08 5.90
C ILE A 84 -13.71 2.32 5.80
N PHE A 85 -12.57 2.32 6.52
CA PHE A 85 -11.64 3.43 6.53
C PHE A 85 -11.00 3.66 5.15
N VAL A 86 -10.60 2.59 4.44
CA VAL A 86 -10.12 2.67 3.04
C VAL A 86 -11.17 3.27 2.14
N THR A 87 -12.41 2.79 2.27
CA THR A 87 -13.51 3.26 1.43
C THR A 87 -13.71 4.76 1.60
N ILE A 88 -13.68 5.25 2.85
CA ILE A 88 -13.74 6.68 3.16
C ILE A 88 -12.56 7.44 2.56
N CYS A 89 -11.33 6.93 2.70
CA CYS A 89 -10.16 7.55 2.07
C CYS A 89 -10.27 7.64 0.54
N ILE A 90 -10.74 6.59 -0.13
CA ILE A 90 -10.96 6.59 -1.58
C ILE A 90 -12.01 7.62 -1.97
N ILE A 91 -13.12 7.73 -1.22
CA ILE A 91 -14.15 8.73 -1.47
C ILE A 91 -13.58 10.14 -1.34
N VAL A 92 -12.82 10.42 -0.28
CA VAL A 92 -12.20 11.74 -0.07
C VAL A 92 -11.22 12.09 -1.18
N VAL A 93 -10.34 11.15 -1.56
CA VAL A 93 -9.40 11.33 -2.67
C VAL A 93 -10.15 11.62 -3.97
N LEU A 94 -11.22 10.86 -4.26
CA LEU A 94 -12.04 11.08 -5.45
C LEU A 94 -12.72 12.45 -5.43
N THR A 95 -13.26 12.89 -4.29
CA THR A 95 -13.84 14.22 -4.12
C THR A 95 -12.82 15.32 -4.41
N ILE A 96 -11.61 15.23 -3.83
CA ILE A 96 -10.54 16.19 -4.10
C ILE A 96 -10.19 16.19 -5.59
N PHE A 97 -10.09 15.01 -6.21
CA PHE A 97 -9.76 14.89 -7.63
C PHE A 97 -10.79 15.57 -8.54
N ILE A 98 -12.09 15.39 -8.25
CA ILE A 98 -13.17 16.04 -8.99
C ILE A 98 -13.07 17.56 -8.85
N ILE A 99 -12.87 18.06 -7.63
CA ILE A 99 -12.74 19.50 -7.36
C ILE A 99 -11.52 20.08 -8.08
N THR A 100 -10.36 19.41 -8.01
CA THR A 100 -9.13 19.86 -8.69
C THR A 100 -9.28 19.85 -10.20
N PHE A 101 -9.93 18.84 -10.80
CA PHE A 101 -10.20 18.82 -12.24
C PHE A 101 -11.18 19.93 -12.64
N PHE A 102 -12.20 20.18 -11.82
CA PHE A 102 -13.11 21.29 -12.02
C PHE A 102 -12.34 22.62 -11.99
N ASP A 103 -11.57 22.87 -10.94
CA ASP A 103 -10.72 24.07 -10.81
C ASP A 103 -9.77 24.23 -12.01
N TYR A 104 -9.14 23.15 -12.47
CA TYR A 104 -8.27 23.15 -13.65
C TYR A 104 -9.00 23.51 -14.95
N LEU A 105 -10.22 23.01 -15.14
CA LEU A 105 -11.04 23.28 -16.34
C LEU A 105 -11.63 24.70 -16.34
N TYR A 106 -11.98 25.23 -15.16
CA TYR A 106 -12.53 26.58 -15.00
C TYR A 106 -11.45 27.66 -14.79
N ARG A 107 -10.18 27.28 -14.76
CA ARG A 107 -9.06 28.23 -14.73
C ARG A 107 -8.93 28.92 -16.09
N GLU A 108 -9.73 29.95 -16.30
CA GLU A 108 -9.55 30.94 -17.37
C GLU A 108 -8.11 31.47 -17.33
N PRO A 109 -7.36 31.47 -18.46
CA PRO A 109 -6.05 32.09 -18.51
C PRO A 109 -6.23 33.61 -18.45
N LEU A 110 -6.13 34.18 -17.25
CA LEU A 110 -6.05 35.62 -17.07
C LEU A 110 -4.69 36.10 -17.61
N ILE A 111 -4.73 36.65 -18.83
CA ILE A 111 -3.70 37.46 -19.46
C ILE A 111 -3.46 38.70 -18.60
#